data_AF-X1GN78-F1
#
_entry.id   AF-X1GN78-F1
#
_cell.length_a   1.000
_cell.length_b   1.000
_cell.length_c   1.000
_cell.angle_alpha   90.00
_cell.angle_beta   90.00
_cell.angle_gamma   90.00
#
_symmetry.space_group_name_H-M   'P 1'
#
loop_
_entity.id
_entity.type
_entity.pdbx_description
1 polymer ?
#
loop_
_entity_poly.entity_id
_entity_poly.type
_entity_poly.pdbx_seq_one_letter_code
_entity_poly.pdbx_strand_id
1 'polypeptide(L)' 'MTEETKAKILKVFEESYPQDLSIAEVSRRSQFSEVTGASYVRVLEAEGKVEFTRLVGRSKMFRLKKV' A
#
# COMPACT_ATOMS: atom_id res chain seq x y z
N MET A 1 12.53 -0.03 -13.22
CA MET A 1 11.08 -0.31 -13.29
C MET A 1 10.48 -0.86 -11.98
N THR A 2 10.92 -2.00 -11.45
CA THR A 2 10.28 -2.62 -10.27
C THR A 2 10.48 -1.83 -8.97
N GLU A 3 11.70 -1.38 -8.70
CA GLU A 3 12.00 -0.60 -7.48
C GLU A 3 11.35 0.78 -7.47
N GLU A 4 11.23 1.46 -8.63
CA GLU A 4 10.55 2.76 -8.74
C GLU A 4 9.04 2.64 -8.49
N THR A 5 8.42 1.56 -8.97
CA THR A 5 7.01 1.28 -8.72
C THR A 5 6.76 1.04 -7.23
N LYS A 6 7.61 0.23 -6.60
CA LYS A 6 7.58 -0.03 -5.15
C LYS A 6 7.74 1.26 -4.35
N ALA A 7 8.72 2.09 -4.71
CA ALA A 7 8.97 3.37 -4.05
C ALA A 7 7.78 4.32 -4.17
N LYS A 8 7.14 4.43 -5.35
CA LYS A 8 5.96 5.28 -5.53
C LYS A 8 4.77 4.81 -4.71
N ILE A 9 4.54 3.49 -4.62
CA ILE A 9 3.46 2.92 -3.78
C ILE A 9 3.76 3.15 -2.29
N LEU A 10 5.00 2.92 -1.85
CA LEU A 10 5.41 3.17 -0.47
C LEU A 10 5.24 4.65 -0.08
N LYS A 11 5.63 5.56 -0.97
CA LYS A 11 5.48 7.00 -0.77
C LYS A 11 4.03 7.41 -0.51
N VAL A 12 3.05 6.78 -1.17
CA VAL A 12 1.63 7.05 -0.91
C VAL A 12 1.24 6.68 0.52
N PHE A 13 1.75 5.57 1.07
CA PHE A 13 1.54 5.21 2.46
C PHE A 13 2.23 6.17 3.43
N GLU A 14 3.43 6.64 3.10
CA GLU A 14 4.17 7.63 3.89
C GLU A 14 3.43 8.97 3.96
N GLU A 15 2.96 9.48 2.82
CA GLU A 15 2.18 10.73 2.72
C GLU A 15 0.82 10.65 3.41
N SER A 16 0.25 9.45 3.50
CA SER A 16 -1.08 9.24 4.09
C SER A 16 -1.03 8.87 5.57
N TYR A 17 0.14 8.54 6.13
CA TYR A 17 0.27 8.18 7.54
C TYR A 17 -0.25 9.32 8.45
N PRO A 18 -1.07 9.02 9.49
CA PRO A 18 -1.37 7.70 10.07
C PRO A 18 -2.61 6.98 9.49
N GLN A 19 -3.14 7.41 8.35
CA GLN A 19 -4.31 6.79 7.75
C GLN A 19 -3.98 5.42 7.15
N ASP A 20 -4.94 4.49 7.23
CA ASP A 20 -4.93 3.24 6.50
C ASP A 20 -5.55 3.42 5.11
N LEU A 21 -4.99 2.73 4.11
CA LEU A 21 -5.45 2.76 2.72
C LEU A 21 -5.75 1.35 2.24
N SER A 22 -6.77 1.21 1.41
CA SER A 22 -7.00 -0.01 0.63
C SER A 22 -6.06 -0.12 -0.57
N ILE A 23 -5.96 -1.34 -1.13
CA ILE A 23 -5.24 -1.58 -2.39
C ILE A 23 -5.78 -0.69 -3.53
N ALA A 24 -7.10 -0.53 -3.63
CA ALA A 24 -7.71 0.30 -4.67
C ALA A 24 -7.31 1.78 -4.53
N GLU A 25 -7.26 2.30 -3.30
CA GLU A 25 -6.86 3.68 -3.04
C GLU A 25 -5.38 3.91 -3.34
N VAL A 26 -4.49 3.01 -2.89
CA VAL A 26 -3.05 3.18 -3.15
C VAL A 26 -2.74 3.05 -4.64
N SER A 27 -3.38 2.12 -5.36
CA SER A 27 -3.28 1.99 -6.82
C SER A 27 -3.70 3.27 -7.54
N ARG A 28 -4.85 3.83 -7.16
CA ARG A 28 -5.35 5.08 -7.75
C ARG A 28 -4.41 6.25 -7.52
N ARG A 29 -3.93 6.43 -6.29
CA ARG A 29 -3.02 7.54 -5.92
C ARG A 29 -1.64 7.41 -6.56
N SER A 30 -1.14 6.18 -6.71
CA SER A 30 0.14 5.90 -7.36
C SER A 30 0.07 5.82 -8.90
N GLN A 31 -1.15 5.90 -9.48
CA GLN A 31 -1.43 5.77 -10.91
C GLN A 31 -1.01 4.41 -11.49
N PHE A 32 -1.25 3.34 -10.73
CA PHE A 32 -1.05 1.96 -11.17
C PHE A 32 -2.36 1.18 -11.18
N SER A 33 -2.39 0.07 -11.91
CA SER A 33 -3.54 -0.85 -11.87
C SER A 33 -3.70 -1.47 -10.48
N GLU A 34 -4.91 -1.95 -10.17
CA GLU A 34 -5.17 -2.67 -8.91
C GLU A 34 -4.36 -3.97 -8.80
N VAL A 35 -4.08 -4.64 -9.92
CA VAL A 35 -3.24 -5.85 -9.96
C VAL A 35 -1.79 -5.52 -9.54
N THR A 36 -1.23 -4.46 -10.10
CA THR A 36 0.12 -3.99 -9.74
C THR A 36 0.16 -3.54 -8.29
N GLY A 37 -0.79 -2.71 -7.86
CA GLY A 37 -0.86 -2.27 -6.46
C GLY A 37 -1.00 -3.43 -5.49
N ALA A 38 -1.89 -4.41 -5.76
CA ALA A 38 -2.04 -5.59 -4.93
C ALA A 38 -0.73 -6.37 -4.78
N SER A 39 0.00 -6.54 -5.88
CA SER A 39 1.27 -7.26 -5.90
C SER A 39 2.32 -6.55 -5.04
N TYR A 40 2.49 -5.25 -5.21
CA TYR A 40 3.48 -4.48 -4.45
C TYR A 40 3.09 -4.22 -3.00
N VAL A 41 1.81 -4.07 -2.67
CA VAL A 41 1.35 -3.99 -1.28
C VAL A 41 1.71 -5.27 -0.53
N ARG A 42 1.52 -6.45 -1.14
CA ARG A 42 1.94 -7.73 -0.53
C ARG A 42 3.44 -7.83 -0.35
N VAL A 43 4.24 -7.34 -1.32
CA VAL A 43 5.70 -7.28 -1.18
C VAL A 43 6.09 -6.36 -0.02
N LEU A 44 5.52 -5.16 0.07
CA LEU A 44 5.80 -4.21 1.16
C LEU A 44 5.36 -4.74 2.52
N GLU A 45 4.27 -5.50 2.58
CA GLU A 45 3.79 -6.18 3.78
C GLU A 45 4.79 -7.28 4.20
N ALA A 46 5.26 -8.10 3.26
CA ALA A 46 6.27 -9.12 3.51
C ALA A 46 7.63 -8.52 3.92
N GLU A 47 7.99 -7.36 3.39
CA GLU A 47 9.17 -6.57 3.80
C GLU A 47 8.95 -5.87 5.16
N GLY A 48 7.75 -5.91 5.74
CA GLY A 48 7.43 -5.27 7.03
C GLY A 48 7.34 -3.74 6.99
N LYS A 49 7.24 -3.13 5.80
CA LYS A 49 7.13 -1.67 5.62
C LYS A 49 5.70 -1.17 5.79
N VAL A 50 4.74 -2.02 5.44
CA VAL A 50 3.31 -1.78 5.70
C VAL A 50 2.75 -2.97 6.46
N GLU A 51 1.63 -2.77 7.13
CA GLU A 51 0.93 -3.84 7.84
C GLU A 51 -0.57 -3.78 7.54
N PHE A 52 -1.19 -4.96 7.42
CA PHE A 52 -2.63 -5.06 7.49
C PHE A 52 -3.11 -4.54 8.85
N THR A 53 -4.12 -3.69 8.83
CA THR A 53 -4.68 -3.10 10.05
C THR A 53 -6.09 -3.62 10.33
N ARG A 54 -6.99 -3.55 9.35
CA ARG A 54 -8.40 -3.93 9.50
C ARG A 54 -9.08 -4.22 8.17
N LEU A 55 -10.29 -4.77 8.26
CA LEU A 55 -11.26 -4.83 7.16
C LEU A 55 -12.26 -3.67 7.29
N VAL A 56 -12.54 -3.00 6.16
CA VAL A 56 -13.67 -2.07 6.03
C VAL A 56 -14.58 -2.62 4.94
N GLY A 57 -15.72 -3.18 5.35
CA GLY A 57 -16.54 -4.01 4.47
C GLY A 57 -15.74 -5.23 3.98
N ARG A 58 -15.56 -5.34 2.65
CA ARG A 58 -14.75 -6.41 2.01
C ARG A 58 -13.33 -5.97 1.67
N SER A 59 -12.98 -4.71 1.94
CA SER A 59 -11.67 -4.15 1.59
C SER A 59 -10.67 -4.35 2.72
N LYS A 60 -9.49 -4.87 2.38
CA LYS A 60 -8.33 -4.90 3.29
C LYS A 60 -7.67 -3.53 3.34
N MET A 61 -7.44 -3.05 4.55
CA MET A 61 -6.77 -1.77 4.79
C MET A 61 -5.35 -2.01 5.32
N PHE A 62 -4.41 -1.25 4.79
CA PHE A 62 -2.99 -1.33 5.11
C PHE A 62 -2.48 0.04 5.57
N ARG A 63 -1.51 0.06 6.46
CA ARG A 63 -0.89 1.29 6.94
C ARG A 63 0.63 1.15 6.91
N LEU A 64 1.33 2.28 6.77
CA LEU A 64 2.76 2.33 7.02
C LEU A 64 3.08 1.82 8.44
N LYS A 65 3.98 0.85 8.52
CA LYS A 65 4.50 0.36 9.79
C LYS A 65 5.67 1.24 10.21
N LYS A 66 5.45 2.09 11.23
CA LYS A 66 6.57 2.81 11.88
C LYS A 66 7.19 1.89 12.92
N VAL A 67 8.43 1.49 12.66
CA VAL A 67 9.30 0.82 13.63
C VAL A 67 9.80 1.86 14.64
#